data_AF-G7VPP3-F1
#
_entry.id   AF-G7VPP3-F1
#
_cell.length_a   1.000
_cell.length_b   1.000
_cell.length_c   1.000
_cell.angle_alpha   90.00
_cell.angle_beta   90.00
_cell.angle_gamma   90.00
#
_symmetry.space_group_name_H-M   'P 1'
#
loop_
_entity.id
_entity.type
_entity.pdbx_description
1 polymer ?
#
loop_
_entity_poly.entity_id
_entity_poly.type
_entity_poly.pdbx_seq_one_letter_code
_entity_poly.pdbx_strand_id
1 'polypeptide(L)' 'MPRNKGSIQVLEKVGFRYDGFAEYYLKINGVWEHHNLYSITQEYWQA' A
#
# COMPACT_ATOMS: atom_id res chain seq x y z
N MET A 1 4.41 -2.79 3.71
CA MET A 1 3.99 -3.24 5.02
C MET A 1 2.78 -4.15 4.88
N PRO A 2 2.95 -5.42 4.49
CA PRO A 2 1.82 -6.35 4.36
C PRO A 2 1.07 -6.57 5.68
N ARG A 3 1.77 -6.39 6.81
CA ARG A 3 1.23 -6.53 8.17
C ARG A 3 0.46 -5.33 8.71
N ASN A 4 0.50 -4.17 8.05
CA ASN A 4 -0.18 -2.96 8.53
C ASN A 4 -1.67 -2.97 8.13
N LYS A 5 -2.46 -3.79 8.82
CA LYS A 5 -3.89 -4.00 8.51
C LYS A 5 -4.70 -2.71 8.55
N GLY A 6 -4.42 -1.80 9.48
CA GLY A 6 -5.15 -0.53 9.60
C GLY A 6 -4.98 0.36 8.37
N SER A 7 -3.75 0.54 7.89
CA SER A 7 -3.51 1.31 6.67
C SER A 7 -4.08 0.64 5.43
N ILE A 8 -4.01 -0.70 5.34
CA ILE A 8 -4.58 -1.47 4.22
C ILE A 8 -6.09 -1.25 4.13
N GLN A 9 -6.80 -1.37 5.26
CA GLN A 9 -8.25 -1.16 5.31
C GLN A 9 -8.66 0.26 4.91
N VAL A 10 -7.87 1.28 5.28
CA VAL A 10 -8.13 2.66 4.85
C VAL A 10 -8.00 2.78 3.34
N LEU A 11 -6.91 2.28 2.75
CA LEU A 11 -6.66 2.31 1.32
C LEU A 11 -7.78 1.61 0.53
N GLU A 12 -8.16 0.41 0.95
CA GLU A 12 -9.26 -0.35 0.33
C GLU A 12 -10.59 0.40 0.45
N LYS A 13 -10.89 1.00 1.61
CA LYS A 13 -12.13 1.76 1.84
C LYS A 13 -12.22 3.03 1.00
N VAL A 14 -11.10 3.70 0.74
CA VAL A 14 -11.06 4.94 -0.06
C VAL A 14 -10.81 4.68 -1.55
N GLY A 15 -10.92 3.43 -1.99
CA GLY A 15 -10.92 3.08 -3.42
C GLY A 15 -9.53 2.88 -4.04
N PHE A 16 -8.46 2.88 -3.25
CA PHE A 16 -7.14 2.50 -3.78
C PHE A 16 -7.12 1.02 -4.14
N ARG A 17 -6.46 0.71 -5.26
CA ARG A 17 -6.31 -0.65 -5.78
C ARG A 17 -4.93 -1.19 -5.42
N TYR A 18 -4.88 -2.48 -5.10
CA TYR A 18 -3.62 -3.18 -4.86
C TYR A 18 -2.93 -3.50 -6.19
N ASP A 19 -1.70 -3.03 -6.36
CA ASP A 19 -0.92 -3.19 -7.59
C ASP A 19 0.19 -4.22 -7.47
N GLY A 20 0.64 -4.54 -6.27
CA GLY A 20 1.65 -5.57 -6.10
C GLY A 20 2.41 -5.56 -4.79
N PHE A 21 3.37 -6.48 -4.73
CA PHE A 21 4.22 -6.71 -3.57
C PHE A 21 5.68 -6.43 -3.92
N ALA A 22 6.29 -5.52 -3.18
CA ALA A 22 7.70 -5.18 -3.29
C ALA A 22 8.46 -5.81 -2.12
N GLU A 23 9.27 -6.82 -2.41
CA GLU A 23 10.11 -7.46 -1.40
C GLU A 23 11.31 -6.59 -1.01
N TYR A 24 11.62 -6.52 0.29
CA TYR A 24 12.76 -5.76 0.82
C TYR A 24 12.86 -4.33 0.28
N TYR A 25 11.71 -3.65 0.15
CA TYR A 25 11.62 -2.40 -0.59
C TYR A 25 12.26 -1.22 0.14
N LEU A 26 12.02 -1.10 1.44
CA LEU A 26 12.52 0.02 2.24
C LEU A 26 13.19 -0.49 3.51
N LYS A 27 14.28 0.17 3.90
CA LYS A 27 14.95 -0.09 5.17
C LYS A 27 14.42 0.88 6.23
N ILE A 28 13.61 0.37 7.15
CA ILE A 28 12.97 1.15 8.22
C ILE A 28 13.54 0.64 9.55
N ASN A 29 14.05 1.54 10.38
CA ASN A 29 14.67 1.21 11.68
C ASN A 29 15.71 0.08 11.58
N GLY A 30 16.51 0.09 10.52
CA GLY A 30 17.57 -0.90 10.30
C GLY A 30 17.10 -2.22 9.67
N VAL A 31 15.80 -2.46 9.54
CA VAL A 31 15.21 -3.70 9.01
C VAL A 31 14.71 -3.46 7.59
N TRP A 32 14.99 -4.39 6.68
CA TRP A 32 14.40 -4.38 5.33
C TRP A 32 12.95 -4.87 5.40
N GLU A 33 12.02 -4.02 4.99
CA GLU A 33 10.58 -4.23 5.09
C GLU A 33 9.96 -4.42 3.70
N HIS A 34 9.08 -5.41 3.58
CA HIS A 34 8.30 -5.62 2.36
C HIS A 34 7.14 -4.64 2.26
N HIS A 35 6.75 -4.25 1.04
CA HIS A 35 5.72 -3.26 0.76
C HIS A 35 4.59 -3.74 -0.15
N ASN A 36 3.34 -3.53 0.30
CA ASN A 36 2.19 -3.62 -0.59
C ASN A 36 2.10 -2.27 -1.29
N LEU A 37 2.02 -2.28 -2.61
CA LEU A 37 1.86 -1.10 -3.44
C LEU A 37 0.40 -0.92 -3.78
N TYR A 38 -0.08 0.32 -3.65
CA TYR A 38 -1.44 0.70 -3.96
C TYR A 38 -1.44 1.97 -4.79
N SER A 39 -2.39 2.09 -5.72
CA SER A 39 -2.62 3.31 -6.48
C SER A 39 -4.11 3.59 -6.70
N ILE A 40 -4.39 4.83 -7.06
CA ILE A 40 -5.68 5.25 -7.61
C ILE A 40 -5.35 6.14 -8.80
N THR A 41 -6.01 5.91 -9.93
CA THR A 41 -5.86 6.77 -11.11
C THR A 41 -6.98 7.80 -11.14
N GLN A 42 -6.81 8.84 -11.94
CA GLN A 42 -7.76 9.95 -12.01
C GLN A 42 -9.17 9.51 -12.39
N GLU A 43 -9.32 8.50 -13.25
CA GLU A 43 -10.60 7.96 -13.70
C GLU A 43 -11.38 7.26 -12.57
N TYR A 44 -10.67 6.73 -11.56
CA TYR A 44 -11.27 6.04 -10.41
C TYR A 44 -11.31 6.91 -9.15
N TRP A 45 -10.78 8.14 -9.20
CA TRP A 45 -10.88 9.09 -8.11
C TRP A 45 -12.28 9.73 -8.06
N GLN A 46 -13.02 9.45 -6.99
CA GLN A 46 -14.34 10.05 -6.74
C GLN A 46 -14.17 11.11 -5.64
N ALA A 47 -14.07 12.38 -6.04
CA ALA A 47 -13.90 13.53 -5.15
C ALA A 47 -15.17 13.87 -4.35
#